data_AF-H9ZMP0-F1
#
_entry.id   AF-H9ZMP0-F1
#
_cell.length_a   1.000
_cell.length_b   1.000
_cell.length_c   1.000
_cell.angle_alpha   90.00
_cell.angle_beta   90.00
_cell.angle_gamma   90.00
#
_symmetry.space_group_name_H-M   'P 1'
#
loop_
_entity.id
_entity.type
_entity.pdbx_description
1 polymer ?
#
loop_
_entity_poly.entity_id
_entity_poly.type
_entity_poly.pdbx_seq_one_letter_code
_entity_poly.pdbx_strand_id
1 'polypeptide(L)'
;MRLYRAVLADTDIHITIRIWNTTDRDWTWAPLDTWAPDPAPTTPAQLADELHRHGWITPEVPTTLTEVAVIPENWQAFVEHALAVRNQQADQLRVAENILTDILGDAADAGLSVTALARTTGLSRVAVYKRSAKTIDSMRHATQAGGILTPSCLTHAERTALGLPDE
;
A
#
# COMPACT_ATOMS: atom_id res chain seq x y z
N MET A 1 8.50 -20.41 18.08
CA MET A 1 7.19 -19.96 17.56
C MET A 1 7.20 -18.43 17.59
N ARG A 2 6.78 -17.72 16.53
CA ARG A 2 6.63 -16.25 16.59
C ARG A 2 5.48 -15.90 17.55
N LEU A 3 5.61 -14.79 18.27
CA LEU A 3 4.59 -14.33 19.22
C LEU A 3 3.59 -13.45 18.47
N TYR A 4 2.31 -13.82 18.55
CA TYR A 4 1.18 -13.01 18.08
C TYR A 4 0.35 -12.66 19.30
N ARG A 5 -0.19 -11.44 19.32
CA ARG A 5 -1.08 -11.00 20.39
C ARG A 5 -2.25 -10.21 19.81
N ALA A 6 -3.40 -10.38 20.42
CA ALA A 6 -4.55 -9.53 20.27
C ALA A 6 -4.58 -8.52 21.42
N VAL A 7 -4.89 -7.27 21.09
CA VAL A 7 -5.09 -6.19 22.06
C VAL A 7 -6.42 -5.51 21.77
N LEU A 8 -7.32 -5.48 22.75
CA LEU A 8 -8.51 -4.61 22.67
C LEU A 8 -8.09 -3.22 23.16
N ALA A 9 -7.99 -2.28 22.24
CA ALA A 9 -7.67 -0.88 22.54
C ALA A 9 -8.90 -0.03 22.19
N ASP A 10 -9.42 0.68 23.19
CA ASP A 10 -10.67 1.44 23.10
C ASP A 10 -11.85 0.54 22.66
N THR A 11 -12.21 0.59 21.38
CA THR A 11 -13.29 -0.22 20.78
C THR A 11 -12.79 -1.26 19.79
N ASP A 12 -11.51 -1.23 19.43
CA ASP A 12 -10.97 -1.98 18.30
C ASP A 12 -10.05 -3.10 18.78
N ILE A 13 -10.09 -4.23 18.07
CA ILE A 13 -9.16 -5.33 18.27
C ILE A 13 -8.00 -5.15 17.30
N HIS A 14 -6.79 -5.10 17.85
CA HIS A 14 -5.55 -5.06 17.08
C HIS A 14 -4.81 -6.38 17.21
N ILE A 15 -4.51 -7.02 16.08
CA ILE A 15 -3.57 -8.13 16.04
C ILE A 15 -2.20 -7.57 15.74
N THR A 16 -1.22 -7.94 16.58
CA THR A 16 0.18 -7.60 16.37
C THR A 16 1.04 -8.85 16.36
N ILE A 17 2.11 -8.80 15.57
CA ILE A 17 3.11 -9.85 15.47
C ILE A 17 4.46 -9.30 15.90
N ARG A 18 5.20 -10.09 16.69
CA ARG A 18 6.55 -9.74 17.10
C ARG A 18 7.53 -10.02 15.95
N ILE A 19 8.15 -8.98 15.42
CA ILE A 19 9.11 -9.05 14.31
C ILE A 19 10.43 -8.41 14.70
N TRP A 20 11.51 -8.85 14.06
CA TRP A 20 12.82 -8.21 14.21
C TRP A 20 12.87 -6.97 13.32
N ASN A 21 12.99 -5.79 13.93
CA ASN A 21 13.21 -4.53 13.24
C ASN A 21 14.69 -4.41 12.91
N THR A 22 15.03 -4.34 11.63
CA THR A 22 16.41 -4.25 11.16
C THR A 22 17.04 -2.87 11.34
N THR A 23 16.23 -1.82 11.39
CA THR A 23 16.67 -0.44 11.63
C THR A 23 17.13 -0.29 13.08
N ASP A 24 16.26 -0.66 14.02
CA ASP A 24 16.51 -0.48 15.45
C ASP A 24 17.28 -1.67 16.06
N ARG A 25 17.46 -2.75 15.28
CA ARG A 25 18.11 -4.01 15.69
C ARG A 25 17.49 -4.58 16.97
N ASP A 26 16.16 -4.54 17.05
CA ASP A 26 15.41 -5.02 18.20
C ASP A 26 14.08 -5.65 17.78
N TRP A 27 13.46 -6.41 18.68
CA TRP A 27 12.12 -6.95 18.50
C TRP A 27 11.06 -5.87 18.72
N THR A 28 10.23 -5.64 17.70
CA THR A 28 9.09 -4.74 17.79
C THR A 28 7.78 -5.49 17.53
N TRP A 29 6.68 -4.93 18.01
CA TRP A 29 5.33 -5.38 17.68
C TRP A 29 4.83 -4.60 16.48
N ALA A 30 4.65 -5.29 15.36
CA ALA A 30 4.09 -4.70 14.16
C ALA A 30 2.58 -4.97 14.08
N PRO A 31 1.77 -3.99 13.65
CA PRO A 31 0.36 -4.22 13.36
C PRO A 31 0.23 -5.21 12.21
N LEU A 32 -0.72 -6.12 12.34
CA LEU A 32 -1.03 -7.15 11.35
C LEU A 32 -2.46 -7.02 10.86
N ASP A 33 -3.40 -6.82 11.77
CA ASP A 33 -4.82 -6.67 11.45
C ASP A 33 -5.51 -5.79 12.49
N THR A 34 -6.62 -5.16 12.12
CA THR A 34 -7.44 -4.34 13.00
C THR A 34 -8.88 -4.33 12.55
N TRP A 35 -9.80 -4.52 13.49
CA TRP A 35 -11.23 -4.37 13.25
C TRP A 35 -11.97 -3.87 14.48
N ALA A 36 -13.12 -3.24 14.24
CA ALA A 36 -14.06 -2.85 15.27
C ALA A 36 -15.09 -3.99 15.45
N PRO A 37 -15.04 -4.76 16.55
CA PRO A 37 -16.07 -5.76 16.86
C PRO A 37 -17.45 -5.13 17.11
N ASP A 38 -18.50 -5.79 16.63
CA ASP A 38 -19.89 -5.39 16.87
C ASP A 38 -20.71 -6.59 17.41
N PRO A 39 -21.07 -6.62 18.70
CA PRO A 39 -20.76 -5.62 19.73
C PRO A 39 -19.32 -5.74 20.28
N ALA A 40 -18.81 -4.66 20.87
CA ALA A 40 -17.52 -4.66 21.54
C ALA A 40 -17.47 -5.70 22.70
N PRO A 41 -16.43 -6.54 22.80
CA PRO A 41 -16.31 -7.52 23.87
C PRO A 41 -16.23 -6.87 25.26
N THR A 42 -17.08 -7.31 26.18
CA THR A 42 -17.09 -6.86 27.58
C THR A 42 -16.58 -7.92 28.55
N THR A 43 -16.27 -9.12 28.05
CA THR A 43 -15.72 -10.23 28.84
C THR A 43 -14.60 -10.96 28.08
N PRO A 44 -13.62 -11.57 28.76
CA PRO A 44 -12.57 -12.34 28.09
C PRO A 44 -13.09 -13.48 27.22
N ALA A 45 -14.23 -14.10 27.59
CA ALA A 45 -14.89 -15.12 26.79
C ALA A 45 -15.45 -14.55 25.47
N GLN A 46 -16.14 -13.41 25.51
CA GLN A 46 -16.61 -12.72 24.30
C GLN A 46 -15.46 -12.32 23.38
N LEU A 47 -14.31 -11.92 23.95
CA LEU A 47 -13.11 -11.62 23.17
C LEU A 47 -12.55 -12.88 22.50
N ALA A 48 -12.51 -14.00 23.21
CA ALA A 48 -12.08 -15.28 22.62
C ALA A 48 -12.99 -15.72 21.46
N ASP A 49 -14.31 -15.59 21.62
CA ASP A 49 -15.29 -15.94 20.58
C ASP A 49 -15.17 -15.00 19.37
N GLU A 50 -14.93 -13.71 19.59
CA GLU A 50 -14.66 -12.71 18.54
C GLU A 50 -13.38 -13.05 17.77
N LEU A 51 -12.28 -13.35 18.47
CA LEU A 51 -11.03 -13.77 17.86
C LEU A 51 -11.21 -15.04 17.02
N HIS A 52 -11.96 -16.02 17.53
CA HIS A 52 -12.24 -17.26 16.82
C HIS A 52 -13.06 -17.04 15.54
N ARG A 53 -14.08 -16.17 15.58
CA ARG A 53 -14.84 -15.76 14.38
C ARG A 53 -13.95 -15.13 13.30
N HIS A 54 -12.84 -14.51 13.70
CA HIS A 54 -11.84 -13.93 12.81
C HIS A 54 -10.64 -14.87 12.52
N GLY A 55 -10.76 -16.17 12.83
CA GLY A 55 -9.75 -17.18 12.50
C GLY A 55 -8.54 -17.19 13.43
N TRP A 56 -8.68 -16.65 14.64
CA TRP A 56 -7.64 -16.64 15.68
C TRP A 56 -8.06 -17.51 16.86
N ILE A 57 -7.16 -18.37 17.33
CA ILE A 57 -7.38 -19.15 18.54
C ILE A 57 -6.49 -18.62 19.67
N THR A 58 -7.01 -18.72 20.90
CA THR A 58 -6.28 -18.39 22.12
C THR A 58 -5.73 -19.70 22.69
N PRO A 59 -4.39 -19.87 22.82
CA PRO A 59 -3.81 -21.11 23.33
C PRO A 59 -4.20 -21.39 24.80
N GLU A 60 -4.45 -20.33 25.54
CA GLU A 60 -4.92 -20.34 26.93
C GLU A 60 -6.20 -19.52 27.02
N VAL A 61 -7.10 -19.91 27.92
CA VAL A 61 -8.36 -19.18 28.15
C VAL A 61 -8.02 -17.76 28.60
N PRO A 62 -8.47 -16.71 27.88
CA PRO A 62 -8.16 -15.33 28.25
C PRO A 62 -8.74 -15.01 29.63
N THR A 63 -7.92 -14.39 30.47
CA THR A 63 -8.35 -13.90 31.80
C THR A 63 -8.50 -12.39 31.84
N THR A 64 -8.06 -11.70 30.78
CA THR A 64 -8.15 -10.24 30.63
C THR A 64 -8.74 -9.88 29.27
N LEU A 65 -9.16 -8.63 29.13
CA LEU A 65 -9.61 -8.05 27.86
C LEU A 65 -8.50 -7.32 27.10
N THR A 66 -7.34 -7.10 27.71
CA THR A 66 -6.38 -6.10 27.21
C THR A 66 -5.30 -6.68 26.32
N GLU A 67 -4.65 -7.77 26.73
CA GLU A 67 -3.62 -8.43 25.92
C GLU A 67 -3.77 -9.95 26.04
N VAL A 68 -3.86 -10.60 24.88
CA VAL A 68 -4.11 -12.04 24.78
C VAL A 68 -3.19 -12.64 23.73
N ALA A 69 -2.49 -13.72 24.08
CA ALA A 69 -1.73 -14.50 23.10
C ALA A 69 -2.69 -15.20 22.13
N VAL A 70 -2.41 -15.10 20.83
CA VAL A 70 -3.21 -15.75 19.79
C VAL A 70 -2.33 -16.52 18.84
N ILE A 71 -2.92 -17.45 18.09
CA ILE A 71 -2.31 -18.05 16.91
C ILE A 71 -3.38 -18.17 15.82
N PRO A 72 -2.99 -18.13 14.52
CA PRO A 72 -3.92 -18.42 13.45
C PRO A 72 -4.49 -19.83 13.62
N GLU A 73 -5.80 -19.95 13.47
CA GLU A 73 -6.49 -21.25 13.47
C GLU A 73 -6.07 -22.09 12.26
N ASN A 74 -5.94 -21.44 11.11
CA ASN A 74 -5.49 -22.05 9.86
C ASN A 74 -4.29 -21.28 9.29
N TRP A 75 -3.11 -21.86 9.44
CA TRP A 75 -1.86 -21.28 8.94
C TRP A 75 -1.83 -21.10 7.43
N GLN A 76 -2.43 -22.02 6.66
CA GLN A 76 -2.43 -21.91 5.20
C GLN A 76 -3.29 -20.73 4.75
N ALA A 77 -4.53 -20.66 5.22
CA ALA A 77 -5.44 -19.56 4.90
C ALA A 77 -4.86 -18.19 5.33
N PHE A 78 -4.21 -18.15 6.50
CA PHE A 78 -3.54 -16.95 6.99
C PHE A 78 -2.39 -16.50 6.06
N VAL A 79 -1.54 -17.42 5.60
CA VAL A 79 -0.45 -17.11 4.67
C VAL A 79 -0.99 -16.65 3.32
N GLU A 80 -2.02 -17.31 2.79
CA GLU A 80 -2.67 -16.94 1.52
C GLU A 80 -3.27 -15.53 1.60
N HIS A 81 -3.97 -15.22 2.70
CA HIS A 81 -4.52 -13.88 2.94
C HIS A 81 -3.42 -12.82 3.04
N ALA A 82 -2.37 -13.07 3.84
CA ALA A 82 -1.26 -12.13 3.99
C ALA A 82 -0.54 -11.86 2.65
N LEU A 83 -0.41 -12.88 1.79
CA LEU A 83 0.14 -12.72 0.44
C LEU A 83 -0.78 -11.89 -0.46
N ALA A 84 -2.10 -12.11 -0.39
CA ALA A 84 -3.07 -11.34 -1.15
C ALA A 84 -3.02 -9.85 -0.75
N VAL A 85 -3.03 -9.54 0.55
CA VAL A 85 -2.91 -8.16 1.07
C VAL A 85 -1.59 -7.52 0.63
N ARG A 86 -0.47 -8.24 0.73
CA ARG A 86 0.84 -7.74 0.24
C ARG A 86 0.79 -7.39 -1.24
N ASN A 87 0.19 -8.25 -2.06
CA ASN A 87 0.08 -8.01 -3.50
C ASN A 87 -0.80 -6.81 -3.81
N GLN A 88 -1.93 -6.68 -3.12
CA GLN A 88 -2.81 -5.52 -3.25
C GLN A 88 -2.08 -4.22 -2.88
N GLN A 89 -1.34 -4.21 -1.78
CA GLN A 89 -0.54 -3.04 -1.38
C GLN A 89 0.57 -2.74 -2.38
N ALA A 90 1.24 -3.75 -2.92
CA ALA A 90 2.25 -3.57 -3.97
C ALA A 90 1.64 -2.97 -5.24
N ASP A 91 0.44 -3.40 -5.64
CA ASP A 91 -0.29 -2.81 -6.76
C ASP A 91 -0.71 -1.37 -6.50
N GLN A 92 -1.19 -1.05 -5.29
CA GLN A 92 -1.50 0.32 -4.89
C GLN A 92 -0.27 1.21 -4.92
N LEU A 93 0.87 0.74 -4.42
CA LEU A 93 2.13 1.47 -4.48
C LEU A 93 2.57 1.71 -5.92
N ARG A 94 2.48 0.70 -6.79
CA ARG A 94 2.77 0.83 -8.21
C ARG A 94 1.87 1.88 -8.89
N VAL A 95 0.59 1.91 -8.56
CA VAL A 95 -0.34 2.93 -9.06
C VAL A 95 0.06 4.32 -8.55
N ALA A 96 0.35 4.47 -7.26
CA ALA A 96 0.81 5.74 -6.69
C ALA A 96 2.13 6.24 -7.32
N GLU A 97 3.07 5.35 -7.61
CA GLU A 97 4.32 5.68 -8.29
C GLU A 97 4.11 6.14 -9.74
N ASN A 98 3.14 5.55 -10.45
CA ASN A 98 2.76 6.00 -11.78
C ASN A 98 2.11 7.39 -11.72
N ILE A 99 1.17 7.62 -10.80
CA ILE A 99 0.55 8.94 -10.61
C ILE A 99 1.62 10.00 -10.31
N LEU A 100 2.56 9.71 -9.42
CA LEU A 100 3.67 10.62 -9.14
C LEU A 100 4.54 10.87 -10.37
N THR A 101 4.75 9.86 -11.21
CA THR A 101 5.50 9.99 -12.47
C THR A 101 4.80 10.95 -13.42
N ASP A 102 3.49 10.82 -13.60
CA ASP A 102 2.69 11.69 -14.47
C ASP A 102 2.68 13.14 -13.95
N ILE A 103 2.47 13.34 -12.64
CA ILE A 103 2.54 14.68 -12.00
C ILE A 103 3.91 15.36 -12.25
N LEU A 104 5.01 14.59 -12.21
CA LEU A 104 6.34 15.14 -12.51
C LEU A 104 6.54 15.45 -13.99
N GLY A 105 5.90 14.69 -14.89
CA GLY A 105 5.80 15.01 -16.31
C GLY A 105 5.07 16.33 -16.52
N ASP A 106 3.84 16.44 -16.01
CA ASP A 106 3.02 17.65 -16.09
C ASP A 106 3.73 18.88 -15.55
N ALA A 107 4.42 18.75 -14.42
CA ALA A 107 5.17 19.85 -13.84
C ALA A 107 6.34 20.30 -14.74
N ALA A 108 7.04 19.36 -15.38
CA ALA A 108 8.10 19.68 -16.33
C ALA A 108 7.53 20.37 -17.58
N ASP A 109 6.41 19.88 -18.10
CA ASP A 109 5.70 20.47 -19.25
C ASP A 109 5.14 21.86 -18.94
N ALA A 110 4.73 22.10 -17.69
CA ALA A 110 4.36 23.42 -17.18
C ALA A 110 5.56 24.36 -16.96
N GLY A 111 6.79 23.92 -17.28
CA GLY A 111 8.00 24.73 -17.27
C GLY A 111 8.81 24.68 -15.98
N LEU A 112 8.49 23.80 -15.02
CA LEU A 112 9.36 23.61 -13.86
C LEU A 112 10.67 22.94 -14.30
N SER A 113 11.79 23.51 -13.86
CA SER A 113 13.10 22.93 -14.18
C SER A 113 13.23 21.52 -13.58
N VAL A 114 13.76 20.58 -14.37
CA VAL A 114 14.05 19.21 -13.91
C VAL A 114 14.97 19.18 -12.68
N THR A 115 15.83 20.19 -12.53
CA THR A 115 16.67 20.35 -11.33
C THR A 115 15.84 20.63 -10.07
N ALA A 116 14.82 21.48 -10.16
CA ALA A 116 13.92 21.76 -9.04
C ALA A 116 13.10 20.51 -8.68
N LEU A 117 12.54 19.82 -9.67
CA LEU A 117 11.78 18.59 -9.48
C LEU A 117 12.62 17.48 -8.83
N ALA A 118 13.85 17.30 -9.30
CA ALA A 118 14.80 16.33 -8.73
C ALA A 118 15.09 16.64 -7.25
N ARG A 119 15.28 17.92 -6.89
CA ARG A 119 15.51 18.33 -5.51
C ARG A 119 14.29 18.06 -4.62
N THR A 120 13.09 18.41 -5.07
CA THR A 120 11.85 18.24 -4.29
C THR A 120 11.51 16.77 -4.04
N THR A 121 11.78 15.90 -5.01
CA THR A 121 11.46 14.47 -4.94
C THR A 121 12.59 13.61 -4.35
N GLY A 122 13.78 14.18 -4.13
CA GLY A 122 14.97 13.42 -3.75
C GLY A 122 15.48 12.47 -4.86
N LEU A 123 14.95 12.59 -6.08
CA LEU A 123 15.36 11.78 -7.23
C LEU A 123 16.57 12.38 -7.92
N SER A 124 17.33 11.54 -8.65
CA SER A 124 18.31 12.07 -9.59
C SER A 124 17.60 12.76 -10.77
N ARG A 125 18.24 13.76 -11.39
CA ARG A 125 17.72 14.41 -12.60
C ARG A 125 17.41 13.39 -13.71
N VAL A 126 18.26 12.37 -13.85
CA VAL A 126 18.07 11.27 -14.81
C VAL A 126 16.82 10.46 -14.49
N ALA A 127 16.53 10.20 -13.21
CA ALA A 127 15.31 9.48 -12.82
C ALA A 127 14.06 10.30 -13.12
N VAL A 128 14.09 11.63 -12.93
CA VAL A 128 12.99 12.52 -13.34
C VAL A 128 12.79 12.47 -14.85
N TYR A 129 13.86 12.61 -15.65
CA TYR A 129 13.78 12.52 -17.11
C TYR A 129 13.22 11.17 -17.59
N LYS A 130 13.70 10.05 -17.04
CA LYS A 130 13.21 8.71 -17.41
C LYS A 130 11.72 8.54 -17.10
N ARG A 131 11.25 9.15 -16.01
CA ARG A 131 9.85 9.11 -15.61
C ARG A 131 8.98 9.91 -16.57
N SER A 132 9.37 11.15 -16.91
CA SER A 132 8.65 11.96 -17.91
C SER A 132 8.63 11.31 -19.31
N ALA A 133 9.74 10.70 -19.74
CA ALA A 133 9.81 10.01 -21.03
C ALA A 133 8.92 8.76 -21.11
N LYS A 134 8.78 8.02 -19.99
CA LYS A 134 7.98 6.79 -19.92
C LYS A 134 6.51 7.03 -20.28
N THR A 135 5.94 8.16 -19.85
CA THR A 135 4.54 8.51 -20.13
C THR A 135 4.33 8.73 -21.63
N ILE A 136 5.18 9.54 -22.28
CA ILE A 136 5.15 9.77 -23.73
C ILE A 136 5.38 8.48 -24.52
N ASP A 137 6.36 7.65 -24.14
CA ASP A 137 6.63 6.38 -24.82
C ASP A 137 5.45 5.41 -24.68
N SER A 138 4.78 5.41 -23.52
CA SER A 138 3.59 4.57 -23.29
C SER A 138 2.40 5.04 -24.14
N MET A 139 2.18 6.36 -24.24
CA MET A 139 1.17 6.93 -25.13
C MET A 139 1.46 6.60 -26.60
N ARG A 140 2.72 6.73 -27.03
CA ARG A 140 3.17 6.38 -28.39
C ARG A 140 2.90 4.91 -28.69
N HIS A 141 3.24 4.00 -27.77
CA HIS A 141 2.95 2.57 -27.92
C HIS A 141 1.45 2.27 -27.99
N ALA A 142 0.63 2.93 -27.17
CA ALA A 142 -0.83 2.79 -27.21
C ALA A 142 -1.40 3.24 -28.57
N THR A 143 -0.94 4.37 -29.11
CA THR A 143 -1.32 4.84 -30.45
C THR A 143 -0.91 3.84 -31.54
N GLN A 144 0.33 3.33 -31.47
CA GLN A 144 0.83 2.32 -32.42
C GLN A 144 0.03 1.01 -32.39
N ALA A 145 -0.50 0.64 -31.22
CA ALA A 145 -1.37 -0.53 -31.04
C ALA A 145 -2.84 -0.28 -31.46
N GLY A 146 -3.16 0.89 -32.02
CA GLY A 146 -4.51 1.24 -32.44
C GLY A 146 -5.39 1.82 -31.32
N GLY A 147 -4.81 2.18 -30.17
CA GLY A 147 -5.49 2.91 -29.13
C GLY A 147 -5.81 4.34 -29.56
N ILE A 148 -7.03 4.80 -29.26
CA ILE A 148 -7.46 6.17 -29.52
C ILE A 148 -7.04 7.04 -28.34
N LEU A 149 -6.15 8.00 -28.58
CA LEU A 149 -5.89 9.09 -27.64
C LEU A 149 -6.87 10.22 -27.95
N THR A 150 -7.68 10.63 -26.99
CA THR A 150 -8.64 11.73 -27.15
C THR A 150 -7.87 13.06 -27.20
N PRO A 151 -7.87 13.80 -28.32
CA PRO A 151 -7.01 14.99 -28.48
C PRO A 151 -7.27 16.09 -27.45
N SER A 152 -8.52 16.26 -27.02
CA SER A 152 -8.93 17.22 -25.99
C SER A 152 -8.42 16.89 -24.59
N CYS A 153 -7.82 15.71 -24.39
CA CYS A 153 -7.24 15.27 -23.13
C CYS A 153 -5.71 15.34 -23.13
N LEU A 154 -5.08 15.80 -24.22
CA LEU A 154 -3.63 15.92 -24.35
C LEU A 154 -3.18 17.36 -24.14
N THR A 155 -2.08 17.55 -23.40
CA THR A 155 -1.39 18.84 -23.30
C THR A 155 -0.70 19.20 -24.62
N HIS A 156 -0.33 20.48 -24.78
CA HIS A 156 0.45 20.92 -25.95
C HIS A 156 1.80 20.19 -26.06
N ALA A 157 2.47 19.95 -24.93
CA ALA A 157 3.73 19.22 -24.89
C ALA A 157 3.55 17.75 -25.31
N GLU A 158 2.49 17.08 -24.84
CA GLU A 158 2.17 15.71 -25.24
C GLU A 158 1.85 15.60 -26.73
N ARG A 159 1.04 16.52 -27.27
CA ARG A 159 0.75 16.57 -28.72
C ARG A 159 2.03 16.76 -29.54
N THR A 160 2.88 17.71 -29.14
CA THR A 160 4.17 17.96 -29.78
C THR A 160 5.07 16.72 -29.75
N ALA A 161 5.19 16.06 -28.59
CA ALA A 161 6.03 14.88 -28.42
C ALA A 161 5.52 13.65 -29.18
N LEU A 162 4.20 13.56 -29.38
CA LEU A 162 3.53 12.53 -30.18
C LEU A 162 3.49 12.86 -31.68
N GLY A 163 3.91 14.06 -32.09
CA GLY A 163 3.82 14.52 -33.49
C GLY A 163 2.39 14.76 -33.97
N LEU A 164 1.48 15.04 -33.04
CA LEU A 164 0.09 15.38 -33.33
C LEU A 164 -0.05 16.89 -33.60
N PRO A 165 -0.97 17.30 -34.49
CA PRO A 165 -1.23 18.72 -34.73
C PRO A 165 -1.79 19.40 -33.48
N ASP A 166 -1.47 20.69 -33.31
CA ASP A 166 -2.16 21.54 -32.35
C ASP A 166 -3.58 21.84 -32.82
N GLU A 167 -4.54 21.79 -31.89
CA GLU A 167 -5.90 22.33 -32.09
C GLU A 167 -5.90 23.86 -32.03
#